data_AF-A0A1Q3R1Q1-F1
#
_entry.id   AF-A0A1Q3R1Q1-F1
#
_cell.length_a   1.000
_cell.length_b   1.000
_cell.length_c   1.000
_cell.angle_alpha   90.00
_cell.angle_beta   90.00
_cell.angle_gamma   90.00
#
_symmetry.space_group_name_H-M   'P 1'
#
loop_
_entity.id
_entity.type
_entity.pdbx_description
1 polymer ?
#
loop_
_entity_poly.entity_id
_entity_poly.type
_entity_poly.pdbx_seq_one_letter_code
_entity_poly.pdbx_strand_id
1 'polypeptide(L)'
;MTKEIVMRVNARFDLDAETQVAYLSQVTGMGVSEVLRASVQHYYDAVRARQTGLKHLSAFIGQGDSGRGDVASTYKDRLVEGWGAKHGAPGPGAAPSAGLAVHES
;
A
#
# COMPACT_ATOMS: atom_id res chain seq x y z
N MET A 1 33.86 14.81 9.16
CA MET A 1 34.28 14.28 7.84
C MET A 1 33.75 12.86 7.71
N THR A 2 32.59 12.68 7.10
CA THR A 2 32.05 11.34 6.79
C THR A 2 32.92 10.76 5.68
N LYS A 3 33.69 9.72 5.98
CA LYS A 3 34.52 9.02 5.00
C LYS A 3 33.58 8.29 4.04
N GLU A 4 33.45 8.75 2.80
CA GLU A 4 32.75 7.97 1.77
C GLU A 4 33.51 6.65 1.58
N ILE A 5 32.92 5.56 2.05
CA ILE A 5 33.43 4.22 1.80
C ILE A 5 32.92 3.81 0.42
N VAL A 6 33.73 4.07 -0.60
CA VAL A 6 33.45 3.61 -1.97
C VAL A 6 34.01 2.20 -2.14
N MET A 7 33.12 1.22 -2.24
CA MET A 7 33.48 -0.15 -2.59
C MET A 7 33.60 -0.29 -4.12
N ARG A 8 34.72 -0.83 -4.61
CA ARG A 8 34.89 -1.19 -6.03
C ARG A 8 34.68 -2.69 -6.20
N VAL A 9 33.93 -3.06 -7.23
CA VAL A 9 33.64 -4.47 -7.57
C VAL A 9 34.13 -4.71 -8.98
N ASN A 10 34.95 -5.75 -9.16
CA ASN A 10 35.28 -6.30 -10.47
C ASN A 10 34.39 -7.52 -10.68
N ALA A 11 33.37 -7.40 -11.52
CA ALA A 11 32.47 -8.48 -11.89
C ALA A 11 32.75 -8.92 -13.32
N ARG A 12 32.66 -10.23 -13.58
CA ARG A 12 32.65 -10.77 -14.94
C ARG A 12 31.20 -11.03 -15.31
N PHE A 13 30.78 -10.50 -16.45
CA PHE A 13 29.46 -10.72 -17.00
C PHE A 13 29.54 -11.73 -18.13
N ASP A 14 28.46 -12.47 -18.34
CA ASP A 14 28.24 -13.21 -19.57
C ASP A 14 27.70 -12.27 -20.66
N LEU A 15 27.66 -12.77 -21.90
CA LEU A 15 27.25 -11.98 -23.06
C LEU A 15 25.82 -11.41 -22.92
N ASP A 16 24.94 -12.17 -22.30
CA ASP A 16 23.55 -11.77 -22.09
C ASP A 16 23.46 -10.62 -21.09
N ALA A 17 24.18 -10.69 -19.97
CA ALA A 17 24.19 -9.61 -18.99
C ALA A 17 24.89 -8.35 -19.51
N GLU A 18 25.94 -8.48 -20.32
CA GLU A 18 26.55 -7.33 -21.01
C GLU A 18 25.53 -6.63 -21.92
N THR A 19 24.76 -7.40 -22.69
CA THR A 19 23.72 -6.87 -23.58
C THR A 19 22.62 -6.15 -22.80
N GLN A 20 22.18 -6.71 -21.67
CA GLN A 20 21.18 -6.09 -20.80
C GLN A 20 21.67 -4.76 -20.20
N VAL A 21 22.91 -4.72 -19.72
CA VAL A 21 23.51 -3.50 -19.15
C VAL A 21 23.67 -2.43 -20.23
N ALA A 22 24.12 -2.81 -21.44
CA ALA A 22 24.24 -1.89 -22.57
C ALA A 22 22.88 -1.31 -22.98
N TYR A 23 21.84 -2.16 -23.05
CA TYR A 23 20.47 -1.71 -23.32
C TYR A 23 19.99 -0.72 -22.26
N LEU A 24 20.12 -1.05 -20.97
CA LEU A 24 19.70 -0.18 -19.87
C LEU A 24 20.42 1.16 -19.89
N SER A 25 21.73 1.15 -20.14
CA SER A 25 22.54 2.37 -20.31
C SER A 25 22.01 3.23 -21.46
N GLN A 26 21.73 2.62 -22.61
CA GLN A 26 21.23 3.31 -23.80
C GLN A 26 19.84 3.92 -23.58
N VAL A 27 18.89 3.18 -23.01
CA VAL A 27 17.51 3.66 -22.86
C VAL A 27 17.33 4.66 -21.73
N THR A 28 18.16 4.59 -20.68
CA THR A 28 18.07 5.50 -19.53
C THR A 28 19.02 6.69 -19.63
N GLY A 29 20.03 6.62 -20.52
CA GLY A 29 21.11 7.60 -20.60
C GLY A 29 22.08 7.55 -19.41
N MET A 30 21.94 6.59 -18.50
CA MET A 30 22.80 6.44 -17.33
C MET A 30 24.12 5.78 -17.69
N GLY A 31 25.20 6.14 -16.97
CA GLY A 31 26.46 5.42 -17.09
C GLY A 31 26.37 3.99 -16.52
N VAL A 32 27.22 3.08 -17.00
CA VAL A 32 27.24 1.66 -16.55
C VAL A 32 27.30 1.54 -15.02
N SER A 33 28.16 2.32 -14.36
CA SER A 33 28.27 2.32 -12.89
C SER A 33 26.98 2.75 -12.19
N GLU A 34 26.21 3.66 -12.78
CA GLU A 34 24.93 4.13 -12.23
C GLU A 34 23.84 3.09 -12.44
N VAL A 35 23.77 2.48 -13.64
CA VAL A 35 22.89 1.35 -13.93
C VAL A 35 23.14 0.22 -12.92
N LEU A 36 24.39 -0.16 -12.70
CA LEU A 36 24.73 -1.22 -11.74
C LEU A 36 24.37 -0.83 -10.30
N ARG A 37 24.59 0.42 -9.90
CA ARG A 37 24.17 0.91 -8.57
C ARG A 37 22.66 0.82 -8.39
N ALA A 38 21.89 1.26 -9.38
CA ALA A 38 20.43 1.21 -9.38
C ALA A 38 19.92 -0.24 -9.35
N SER A 39 20.53 -1.14 -10.13
CA SER A 39 20.19 -2.56 -10.15
C SER A 39 20.45 -3.25 -8.81
N VAL A 40 21.58 -2.95 -8.15
CA VAL A 40 21.88 -3.48 -6.82
C VAL A 40 20.88 -2.98 -5.78
N GLN A 41 20.54 -1.69 -5.80
CA GLN A 41 19.54 -1.11 -4.90
C GLN A 41 18.17 -1.77 -5.11
N HIS A 42 17.73 -1.89 -6.36
CA HIS A 42 16.47 -2.53 -6.71
C HIS A 42 16.42 -4.00 -6.26
N TYR A 43 17.50 -4.74 -6.47
CA TYR A 43 17.59 -6.13 -6.00
C TYR A 43 17.56 -6.22 -4.47
N TYR A 44 18.30 -5.34 -3.79
CA TYR A 44 18.28 -5.26 -2.32
C TYR A 44 16.87 -4.99 -1.80
N ASP A 45 16.16 -4.00 -2.34
CA ASP A 45 14.81 -3.65 -1.91
C ASP A 45 13.83 -4.81 -2.15
N ALA A 46 13.93 -5.47 -3.31
CA ALA A 46 13.12 -6.64 -3.62
C ALA A 46 13.38 -7.81 -2.65
N VAL A 47 14.64 -8.10 -2.31
CA VAL A 47 14.99 -9.15 -1.35
C VAL A 47 14.57 -8.75 0.06
N ARG A 48 14.77 -7.49 0.44
CA ARG A 48 14.44 -6.98 1.77
C ARG A 48 12.94 -7.03 2.00
N ALA A 49 12.13 -6.57 1.06
CA ALA A 49 10.67 -6.64 1.12
C ALA A 49 10.17 -8.08 1.30
N ARG A 50 10.78 -9.06 0.62
CA ARG A 50 10.47 -10.49 0.78
C ARG A 50 10.81 -11.02 2.18
N GLN A 51 11.85 -10.48 2.81
CA GLN A 51 12.29 -10.90 4.14
C GLN A 51 11.52 -10.21 5.27
N THR A 52 11.05 -8.98 5.06
CA THR A 52 10.30 -8.20 6.05
C THR A 52 8.79 -8.47 6.03
N GLY A 53 8.30 -9.24 5.06
CA GLY A 53 6.95 -9.80 5.15
C GLY A 53 6.84 -10.60 6.45
N LEU A 54 5.92 -10.22 7.34
CA LEU A 54 5.56 -11.03 8.50
C LEU A 54 5.10 -12.39 7.97
N LYS A 55 6.01 -13.36 7.90
CA LYS A 55 5.78 -14.72 7.39
C LYS A 55 4.62 -15.42 8.12
N HIS A 56 4.24 -14.90 9.28
CA HIS A 56 3.13 -15.34 10.10
C HIS A 56 1.79 -14.69 9.70
N LEU A 57 1.81 -13.49 9.08
CA LEU A 57 0.60 -12.81 8.60
C LEU A 57 0.07 -13.39 7.30
N SER A 58 0.90 -14.03 6.48
CA SER A 58 0.43 -14.79 5.32
C SER A 58 -0.50 -15.94 5.70
N ALA A 59 -0.36 -16.51 6.91
CA ALA A 59 -1.29 -17.52 7.43
C ALA A 59 -2.67 -16.95 7.79
N PHE A 60 -2.78 -15.62 7.93
CA PHE A 60 -4.04 -14.93 8.18
C PHE A 60 -4.66 -14.34 6.90
N ILE A 61 -3.99 -14.42 5.75
CA ILE A 61 -4.59 -14.10 4.45
C ILE A 61 -5.64 -15.18 4.15
N GLY A 62 -6.91 -14.77 4.02
CA GLY A 62 -8.04 -15.69 3.79
C GLY A 62 -8.73 -16.21 5.07
N GLN A 63 -8.21 -15.91 6.27
CA GLN A 63 -8.89 -16.23 7.54
C GLN A 63 -10.09 -15.29 7.83
N GLY A 64 -10.30 -14.26 7.00
CA GLY A 64 -11.40 -13.30 7.08
C GLY A 64 -12.57 -13.60 6.14
N ASP A 65 -12.68 -14.81 5.58
CA ASP A 65 -13.87 -15.19 4.82
C ASP A 65 -15.02 -15.52 5.76
N SER A 66 -15.62 -14.46 6.31
CA SER A 66 -16.88 -14.56 7.06
C SER A 66 -18.10 -14.72 6.14
N GLY A 67 -17.90 -14.89 4.82
CA GLY A 67 -18.95 -14.88 3.81
C GLY A 67 -19.60 -13.50 3.58
N ARG A 68 -19.12 -12.45 4.27
CA ARG A 68 -19.70 -11.11 4.23
C ARG A 68 -18.83 -10.16 3.41
N GLY A 69 -18.97 -10.23 2.08
CA GLY A 69 -18.28 -9.35 1.13
C GLY A 69 -18.80 -7.90 1.14
N ASP A 70 -19.93 -7.63 1.77
CA ASP A 70 -20.59 -6.32 1.83
C ASP A 70 -20.04 -5.41 2.96
N VAL A 71 -19.26 -5.97 3.90
CA VAL A 71 -18.85 -5.28 5.13
C VAL A 71 -18.08 -3.99 4.84
N ALA A 72 -17.22 -3.97 3.82
CA ALA A 72 -16.47 -2.79 3.46
C ALA A 72 -17.38 -1.67 2.92
N SER A 73 -18.41 -2.05 2.15
CA SER A 73 -19.38 -1.13 1.55
C SER A 73 -20.37 -0.60 2.57
N THR A 74 -20.79 -1.41 3.54
CA THR A 74 -21.78 -1.05 4.58
C THR A 74 -21.14 -0.67 5.92
N TYR A 75 -19.81 -0.47 5.96
CA TYR A 75 -19.07 -0.23 7.21
C TYR A 75 -19.58 1.01 7.94
N LYS A 76 -19.81 2.10 7.21
CA LYS A 76 -20.28 3.37 7.77
C LYS A 76 -21.69 3.25 8.35
N ASP A 77 -22.58 2.53 7.67
CA ASP A 77 -23.96 2.32 8.11
C ASP A 77 -24.01 1.49 9.39
N ARG A 78 -23.22 0.41 9.46
CA ARG A 78 -23.09 -0.42 10.66
C ARG A 78 -22.42 0.32 11.83
N LEU A 79 -21.52 1.25 11.53
CA LEU A 79 -20.91 2.11 12.54
C LEU A 79 -21.92 3.10 13.11
N VAL A 80 -22.77 3.70 12.26
CA VAL A 80 -23.85 4.61 12.69
C VAL A 80 -24.89 3.87 13.51
N GLU A 81 -25.31 2.67 13.08
CA GLU A 81 -26.26 1.83 13.81
C GLU A 81 -25.70 1.42 15.19
N GLY A 82 -24.47 0.93 15.24
CA GLY A 82 -23.80 0.54 16.47
C GLY A 82 -23.53 1.72 17.42
N TRP A 83 -23.31 2.92 16.87
CA TRP A 83 -23.13 4.14 17.64
C TRP A 83 -24.44 4.64 18.26
N GLY A 84 -25.52 4.67 17.48
CA GLY A 84 -26.86 5.02 17.97
C GLY A 84 -27.36 4.06 19.05
N ALA A 85 -27.12 2.76 18.88
CA ALA A 85 -27.49 1.75 19.87
C ALA A 85 -26.70 1.87 21.19
N LYS A 86 -25.45 2.34 21.16
CA LYS A 86 -24.60 2.48 22.35
C LYS A 86 -24.77 3.81 23.07
N HIS A 87 -25.07 4.88 22.34
CA HIS A 87 -25.04 6.24 22.87
C HIS A 87 -26.38 6.98 22.81
N GLY A 88 -27.47 6.35 22.33
CA GLY A 88 -28.84 6.83 22.52
C GLY A 88 -29.16 8.21 21.95
N ALA A 89 -28.39 8.70 20.96
CA ALA A 89 -28.58 10.01 20.37
C ALA A 89 -28.78 9.91 18.84
N PRO A 90 -29.72 10.67 18.25
CA PRO A 90 -29.87 10.74 16.80
C PRO A 90 -28.60 11.36 16.19
N GLY A 91 -28.07 10.72 15.15
CA GLY A 91 -26.84 11.16 14.48
C GLY A 91 -26.95 12.56 13.86
N PRO A 92 -25.82 13.18 13.45
CA PRO A 92 -25.73 14.60 13.07
C PRO A 92 -26.29 14.90 11.67
N GLY A 93 -27.53 14.47 11.40
CA GLY A 93 -28.27 14.73 10.17
C GLY A 93 -29.75 15.10 10.38
N ALA A 94 -30.20 15.29 11.63
CA ALA A 94 -31.56 15.73 11.90
C ALA A 94 -31.71 17.23 11.64
N ALA A 95 -32.07 17.59 10.40
CA ALA A 95 -32.56 18.93 10.07
C ALA A 95 -33.91 19.18 10.76
N PRO A 96 -34.16 20.40 11.29
CA PRO A 96 -35.42 20.73 11.94
C PRO A 96 -36.49 21.08 10.89
N SER A 97 -37.48 20.22 10.67
CA SER A 97 -38.73 20.66 10.04
C SER A 97 -39.68 21.16 11.12
N ALA A 98 -39.57 22.46 11.40
CA ALA A 98 -40.61 23.24 12.05
C ALA A 98 -41.68 23.64 11.03
N GLY A 99 -42.94 23.61 11.46
CA GLY A 99 -44.11 24.16 10.76
C GLY A 99 -44.99 23.08 10.14
N LEU A 100 -46.32 23.07 10.27
CA LEU A 100 -47.26 24.05 10.79
C LEU A 100 -48.59 23.30 10.97
N ALA A 101 -49.29 23.52 12.09
CA ALA A 101 -50.64 23.03 12.30
C ALA A 101 -51.63 23.68 11.32
N VAL A 102 -52.50 22.90 10.66
CA VAL A 102 -53.81 23.37 10.19
C VAL A 102 -54.85 22.22 10.25
N HIS A 103 -55.84 22.49 11.11
CA HIS A 103 -57.26 22.14 11.22
C HIS A 103 -58.04 21.38 10.12
N GLU A 104 -59.23 20.89 10.55
CA GLU A 104 -60.45 20.42 9.83
C GLU A 104 -60.56 18.91 9.52
N SER A 105 -61.67 18.20 9.80
CA SER A 105 -62.99 18.48 10.39
C SER A 105 -63.55 17.21 11.04
#